data_AF-A0A3N9UNW9-F1
#
_entry.id   AF-A0A3N9UNW9-F1
#
_cell.length_a   1.000
_cell.length_b   1.000
_cell.length_c   1.000
_cell.angle_alpha   90.00
_cell.angle_beta   90.00
_cell.angle_gamma   90.00
#
_symmetry.space_group_name_H-M   'P 1'
#
loop_
_entity.id
_entity.type
_entity.pdbx_description
1 polymer ?
#
loop_
_entity_poly.entity_id
_entity_poly.type
_entity_poly.pdbx_seq_one_letter_code
_entity_poly.pdbx_strand_id
1 'polypeptide(L)'
;MRYIVVTGGVMSGLGKGITAASIGRLLMNRGYKVTAIKIDPYINIDAGLMSPFQHGEVYVLKDGGEVDLDLGNYERFLDVELTRDHNITTGKVYSTVIEKERRGEYLGKTVQIIPHITEEIKRRIRQESRDGGCEICLIEVGGTVGDIESMPFLEAMRQLKYEESGNIFFVHVTLAPSTMDGEQKTKPTQHSVKVMRELGLQPDMIVVRCEKPLLEETKQKIAQFCDVPVNAVISAHNSDDIYKVPIQMEAEGLAKYLMKAMRLFPLEERKDWDRFIRRMEAADGKVTVAIVGKYTVGSQCADPMEDAYLSIRESLKHAGIEAGVMPEIVWVDAEELEHGSPDLILRGADGILVPGGFGSRGTEGKMKAVQYAREMKVPYLGICFGMQL
;
A
#
# COMPACT_ATOMS: atom_id res chain seq x y z
N MET A 1 12.36 -0.46 20.31
CA MET A 1 11.63 -0.27 19.05
C MET A 1 12.61 -0.36 17.91
N ARG A 2 12.24 -1.02 16.81
CA ARG A 2 13.02 -1.01 15.56
C ARG A 2 12.18 -0.40 14.45
N TYR A 3 12.81 0.32 13.53
CA TYR A 3 12.15 1.00 12.42
C TYR A 3 12.67 0.45 11.09
N ILE A 4 11.77 0.15 10.17
CA ILE A 4 12.12 -0.19 8.80
C ILE A 4 11.50 0.87 7.90
N VAL A 5 12.33 1.75 7.36
CA VAL A 5 11.89 2.85 6.50
C VAL A 5 11.94 2.39 5.05
N VAL A 6 10.80 2.45 4.37
CA VAL A 6 10.66 2.12 2.95
C VAL A 6 10.48 3.41 2.17
N THR A 7 11.42 3.71 1.28
CA THR A 7 11.37 4.86 0.37
C THR A 7 11.28 4.36 -1.07
N GLY A 8 10.87 5.20 -2.01
CA GLY A 8 10.84 4.85 -3.44
C GLY A 8 11.51 5.89 -4.30
N GLY A 9 11.92 5.46 -5.49
CA GLY A 9 12.62 6.29 -6.44
C GLY A 9 12.23 5.97 -7.88
N VAL A 10 12.79 6.70 -8.83
CA VAL A 10 12.49 6.60 -10.28
C VAL A 10 11.08 7.06 -10.66
N MET A 11 10.03 6.47 -10.08
CA MET A 11 8.64 6.84 -10.33
C MET A 11 7.72 6.44 -9.17
N SER A 12 6.54 7.05 -9.08
CA SER A 12 5.47 6.62 -8.18
C SER A 12 4.83 5.30 -8.64
N GLY A 13 4.08 4.64 -7.77
CA GLY A 13 3.35 3.41 -8.12
C GLY A 13 4.19 2.13 -8.27
N LEU A 14 5.47 2.13 -7.89
CA LEU A 14 6.33 0.94 -7.97
C LEU A 14 6.00 -0.18 -6.97
N GLY A 15 4.96 -0.04 -6.14
CA GLY A 15 4.62 -1.04 -5.12
C GLY A 15 5.46 -0.94 -3.84
N LYS A 16 5.71 0.30 -3.37
CA LYS A 16 6.31 0.56 -2.04
C LYS A 16 5.46 -0.07 -0.92
N GLY A 17 4.15 0.19 -0.91
CA GLY A 17 3.21 -0.34 0.08
C GLY A 17 3.23 -1.87 0.12
N ILE A 18 3.12 -2.53 -1.03
CA ILE A 18 3.21 -4.01 -1.11
C ILE A 18 4.57 -4.54 -0.63
N THR A 19 5.66 -3.85 -0.94
CA THR A 19 6.99 -4.22 -0.44
C THR A 19 7.06 -4.10 1.08
N ALA A 20 6.60 -2.98 1.65
CA ALA A 20 6.56 -2.77 3.09
C ALA A 20 5.68 -3.81 3.79
N ALA A 21 4.46 -4.02 3.29
CA ALA A 21 3.52 -5.02 3.80
C ALA A 21 4.10 -6.44 3.74
N SER A 22 4.81 -6.79 2.66
CA SER A 22 5.49 -8.07 2.52
C SER A 22 6.61 -8.26 3.54
N ILE A 23 7.41 -7.23 3.79
CA ILE A 23 8.43 -7.24 4.86
C ILE A 23 7.77 -7.51 6.21
N GLY A 24 6.68 -6.80 6.52
CA GLY A 24 5.95 -6.99 7.76
C GLY A 24 5.41 -8.41 7.90
N ARG A 25 4.81 -8.95 6.83
CA ARG A 25 4.30 -10.34 6.82
C ARG A 25 5.39 -11.36 7.08
N LEU A 26 6.57 -11.20 6.48
CA LEU A 26 7.71 -12.10 6.69
C LEU A 26 8.27 -12.02 8.11
N LEU A 27 8.21 -10.85 8.75
CA LEU A 27 8.60 -10.67 10.15
C LEU A 27 7.56 -11.23 11.12
N MET A 28 6.27 -11.07 10.81
CA MET A 28 5.17 -11.68 11.59
C MET A 28 5.18 -13.20 11.52
N ASN A 29 5.55 -13.78 10.35
CA ASN A 29 5.77 -15.22 10.23
C ASN A 29 6.89 -15.72 11.15
N ARG A 30 7.72 -14.80 11.68
CA ARG A 30 8.82 -15.08 12.60
C ARG A 30 8.52 -14.71 14.05
N GLY A 31 7.26 -14.39 14.34
CA GLY A 31 6.75 -14.10 15.68
C GLY A 31 6.85 -12.64 16.12
N TYR A 32 7.33 -11.73 15.28
CA TYR A 32 7.41 -10.30 15.65
C TYR A 32 6.05 -9.61 15.57
N LYS A 33 5.80 -8.71 16.53
CA LYS A 33 4.70 -7.76 16.45
C LYS A 33 5.09 -6.57 15.58
N VAL A 34 4.36 -6.39 14.47
CA VAL A 34 4.65 -5.35 13.47
C VAL A 34 3.48 -4.38 13.40
N THR A 35 3.79 -3.08 13.29
CA THR A 35 2.83 -2.05 12.85
C THR A 35 3.36 -1.32 11.61
N ALA A 36 2.53 -0.54 10.94
CA ALA A 36 2.90 0.24 9.77
C ALA A 36 2.40 1.70 9.87
N ILE A 37 3.26 2.63 9.51
CA ILE A 37 2.95 4.05 9.34
C ILE A 37 3.10 4.40 7.86
N LYS A 38 2.08 5.03 7.30
CA LYS A 38 2.13 5.64 5.98
C LYS A 38 2.33 7.13 6.10
N ILE A 39 3.30 7.65 5.37
CA ILE A 39 3.52 9.08 5.22
C ILE A 39 3.08 9.47 3.82
N ASP A 40 2.10 10.36 3.72
CA ASP A 40 1.63 10.90 2.45
C ASP A 40 2.00 12.38 2.30
N PRO A 41 2.75 12.73 1.24
CA PRO A 41 3.26 14.09 1.10
C PRO A 41 2.22 15.09 0.58
N TYR A 42 0.99 14.66 0.29
CA TYR A 42 -0.09 15.56 -0.12
C TYR A 42 -0.55 16.49 1.02
N ILE A 43 -1.12 17.64 0.65
CA ILE A 43 -1.54 18.70 1.58
C ILE A 43 -2.86 18.40 2.28
N ASN A 44 -3.72 17.56 1.71
CA ASN A 44 -4.97 17.14 2.37
C ASN A 44 -4.69 16.58 3.78
N ILE A 45 -5.58 16.87 4.73
CA ILE A 45 -5.47 16.36 6.10
C ILE A 45 -5.74 14.85 6.12
N ASP A 46 -6.75 14.43 5.37
CA ASP A 46 -7.23 13.06 5.21
C ASP A 46 -7.61 12.80 3.74
N ALA A 47 -7.97 11.55 3.43
CA ALA A 47 -8.38 11.17 2.08
C ALA A 47 -9.88 11.42 1.81
N GLY A 48 -10.68 11.82 2.81
CA GLY A 48 -12.15 11.89 2.70
C GLY A 48 -12.68 12.87 1.65
N LEU A 49 -11.90 13.91 1.34
CA LEU A 49 -12.24 14.90 0.30
C LEU A 49 -11.59 14.58 -1.06
N MET A 50 -10.83 13.49 -1.18
CA MET A 50 -10.18 13.10 -2.42
C MET A 50 -11.16 12.29 -3.27
N SER A 51 -11.13 12.53 -4.58
CA SER A 51 -11.97 11.79 -5.52
C SER A 51 -11.47 10.36 -5.66
N PRO A 52 -12.33 9.33 -5.48
CA PRO A 52 -11.91 7.95 -5.71
C PRO A 52 -11.43 7.66 -7.14
N PHE A 53 -11.82 8.50 -8.11
CA PHE A 53 -11.34 8.41 -9.49
C PHE A 53 -9.86 8.76 -9.67
N GLN A 54 -9.29 9.54 -8.77
CA GLN A 54 -7.93 10.07 -8.92
C GLN A 54 -6.93 9.34 -8.03
N HIS A 55 -7.41 8.82 -6.89
CA HIS A 55 -6.54 8.32 -5.83
C HIS A 55 -6.95 6.93 -5.32
N GLY A 56 -7.91 6.26 -5.98
CA GLY A 56 -8.45 4.98 -5.53
C GLY A 56 -9.40 5.13 -4.34
N GLU A 57 -9.82 4.01 -3.75
CA GLU A 57 -10.77 4.04 -2.64
C GLU A 57 -10.26 4.84 -1.44
N VAL A 58 -11.19 5.48 -0.72
CA VAL A 58 -10.93 5.99 0.63
C VAL A 58 -11.09 4.82 1.59
N TYR A 59 -10.01 4.45 2.28
CA TYR A 59 -10.06 3.40 3.28
C TYR A 59 -10.48 4.00 4.63
N VAL A 60 -11.40 3.33 5.34
CA VAL A 60 -11.91 3.81 6.62
C VAL A 60 -11.42 2.88 7.73
N LEU A 61 -10.65 3.45 8.65
CA LEU A 61 -10.07 2.74 9.78
C LEU A 61 -11.08 2.52 10.92
N LYS A 62 -10.73 1.66 11.86
CA LYS A 62 -11.58 1.30 13.01
C LYS A 62 -12.03 2.51 13.85
N ASP A 63 -11.21 3.53 13.95
CA ASP A 63 -11.50 4.78 14.68
C ASP A 63 -12.23 5.83 13.83
N GLY A 64 -12.71 5.45 12.64
CA GLY A 64 -13.36 6.33 11.68
C GLY A 64 -12.41 7.27 10.95
N GLY A 65 -11.09 7.04 10.99
CA GLY A 65 -10.13 7.79 10.17
C GLY A 65 -10.27 7.47 8.69
N GLU A 66 -10.39 8.49 7.85
CA GLU A 66 -10.42 8.37 6.39
C GLU A 66 -8.99 8.52 5.83
N VAL A 67 -8.47 7.48 5.18
CA VAL A 67 -7.06 7.39 4.80
C VAL A 67 -6.88 6.83 3.39
N ASP A 68 -5.66 6.92 2.88
CA ASP A 68 -5.25 6.33 1.61
C ASP A 68 -5.41 4.80 1.61
N LEU A 69 -5.68 4.23 0.43
CA LEU A 69 -5.90 2.80 0.20
C LEU A 69 -4.72 1.91 0.64
N ASP A 70 -3.49 2.46 0.68
CA ASP A 70 -2.30 1.73 1.10
C ASP A 70 -2.43 1.19 2.54
N LEU A 71 -3.22 1.85 3.40
CA LEU A 71 -3.44 1.36 4.76
C LEU A 71 -4.30 0.10 4.80
N GLY A 72 -5.19 -0.09 3.84
CA GLY A 72 -5.93 -1.34 3.69
C GLY A 72 -4.99 -2.50 3.34
N ASN A 73 -3.92 -2.26 2.57
CA ASN A 73 -2.91 -3.29 2.30
C ASN A 73 -2.17 -3.70 3.58
N TYR A 74 -1.86 -2.74 4.46
CA TYR A 74 -1.24 -3.06 5.74
C TYR A 74 -2.16 -3.89 6.63
N GLU A 75 -3.43 -3.53 6.80
CA GLU A 75 -4.37 -4.33 7.60
C GLU A 75 -4.54 -5.75 7.01
N ARG A 76 -4.68 -5.87 5.67
CA ARG A 76 -4.82 -7.17 4.99
C ARG A 76 -3.62 -8.09 5.17
N PHE A 77 -2.39 -7.56 5.08
CA PHE A 77 -1.18 -8.38 5.17
C PHE A 77 -0.77 -8.65 6.61
N LEU A 78 -0.91 -7.64 7.48
CA LEU A 78 -0.42 -7.68 8.84
C LEU A 78 -1.47 -8.19 9.84
N ASP A 79 -2.75 -8.27 9.47
CA ASP A 79 -3.81 -8.71 10.38
C ASP A 79 -3.80 -7.89 11.69
N VAL A 80 -3.74 -6.57 11.54
CA VAL A 80 -3.74 -5.58 12.62
C VAL A 80 -4.79 -4.51 12.34
N GLU A 81 -5.27 -3.85 13.39
CA GLU A 81 -6.16 -2.70 13.30
C GLU A 81 -5.32 -1.42 13.39
N LEU A 82 -5.37 -0.58 12.36
CA LEU A 82 -4.71 0.72 12.33
C LEU A 82 -5.71 1.83 12.73
N THR A 83 -5.17 3.00 13.07
CA THR A 83 -5.93 4.20 13.45
C THR A 83 -5.50 5.40 12.61
N ARG A 84 -6.24 6.50 12.64
CA ARG A 84 -5.96 7.72 11.87
C ARG A 84 -4.54 8.27 12.03
N ASP A 85 -3.87 7.97 13.14
CA ASP A 85 -2.53 8.44 13.46
C ASP A 85 -1.42 7.62 12.77
N HIS A 86 -1.74 6.41 12.29
CA HIS A 86 -0.86 5.62 11.41
C HIS A 86 -0.74 6.24 10.00
N ASN A 87 -1.57 7.22 9.67
CA ASN A 87 -1.47 8.02 8.45
C ASN A 87 -1.00 9.44 8.78
N ILE A 88 0.22 9.77 8.35
CA ILE A 88 0.83 11.10 8.52
C ILE A 88 0.77 11.82 7.19
N THR A 89 0.11 12.97 7.14
CA THR A 89 0.01 13.80 5.93
C THR A 89 0.72 15.14 6.13
N THR A 90 1.14 15.79 5.03
CA THR A 90 1.65 17.17 5.09
C THR A 90 0.62 18.08 5.75
N GLY A 91 -0.67 17.92 5.40
CA GLY A 91 -1.77 18.67 6.00
C GLY A 91 -1.82 18.58 7.52
N LYS A 92 -1.85 17.36 8.06
CA LYS A 92 -1.87 17.10 9.52
C LYS A 92 -0.67 17.73 10.23
N VAL A 93 0.53 17.52 9.68
CA VAL A 93 1.78 18.02 10.29
C VAL A 93 1.81 19.55 10.31
N TYR A 94 1.55 20.19 9.17
CA TYR A 94 1.61 21.65 9.05
C TYR A 94 0.50 22.33 9.86
N SER A 95 -0.74 21.82 9.80
CA SER A 95 -1.85 22.32 10.64
C SER A 95 -1.49 22.27 12.13
N THR A 96 -0.94 21.14 12.61
CA THR A 96 -0.54 21.00 14.01
C THR A 96 0.53 22.02 14.41
N VAL A 97 1.56 22.19 13.58
CA VAL A 97 2.65 23.13 13.87
C VAL A 97 2.16 24.59 13.85
N ILE A 98 1.31 24.95 12.89
CA ILE A 98 0.72 26.29 12.79
C ILE A 98 -0.17 26.59 14.00
N GLU A 99 -1.00 25.64 14.43
CA GLU A 99 -1.86 25.82 15.61
C GLU A 99 -1.07 26.01 16.90
N LYS A 100 -0.01 25.21 17.12
CA LYS A 100 0.90 25.38 18.26
C LYS A 100 1.54 26.76 18.26
N GLU A 101 1.90 27.27 17.08
CA GLU A 101 2.46 28.61 16.93
C GLU A 101 1.43 29.70 17.29
N ARG A 102 0.20 29.59 16.78
CA ARG A 102 -0.89 30.53 17.12
C ARG A 102 -1.26 30.52 18.61
N ARG A 103 -1.07 29.39 19.31
CA ARG A 103 -1.24 29.29 20.77
C ARG A 103 -0.04 29.81 21.58
N GLY A 104 1.03 30.24 20.92
CA GLY A 104 2.23 30.77 21.58
C GLY A 104 3.15 29.70 22.18
N GLU A 105 2.99 28.42 21.81
CA GLU A 105 3.77 27.31 22.37
C GLU A 105 5.27 27.39 22.03
N TYR A 106 5.64 28.11 20.96
CA TYR A 106 7.04 28.35 20.59
C TYR A 106 7.64 29.62 21.22
N LEU A 107 6.95 30.25 22.19
CA LEU A 107 7.47 31.35 23.02
C LEU A 107 8.01 32.54 22.20
N GLY A 108 7.33 32.88 21.10
CA GLY A 108 7.70 34.00 20.23
C GLY A 108 8.93 33.76 19.33
N LYS A 109 9.49 32.54 19.30
CA LYS A 109 10.58 32.17 18.40
C LYS A 109 10.06 31.91 16.98
N THR A 110 10.92 32.08 15.99
CA THR A 110 10.61 31.78 14.59
C THR A 110 10.36 30.28 14.38
N VAL A 111 9.21 29.96 13.79
CA VAL A 111 8.86 28.59 13.38
C VAL A 111 9.36 28.33 11.96
N GLN A 112 9.95 27.16 11.75
CA GLN A 112 10.70 26.76 10.55
C GLN A 112 10.48 25.28 10.24
N ILE A 113 10.76 24.85 9.00
CA ILE A 113 10.69 23.42 8.63
C ILE A 113 11.61 22.59 9.52
N ILE A 114 12.87 23.01 9.65
CA ILE A 114 13.81 22.43 10.61
C ILE A 114 13.97 23.42 11.77
N PRO A 115 13.75 23.03 13.04
CA PRO A 115 13.39 21.68 13.49
C PRO A 115 11.87 21.41 13.52
N HIS A 116 11.00 22.43 13.52
CA HIS A 116 9.61 22.28 13.99
C HIS A 116 8.76 21.27 13.20
N ILE A 117 8.81 21.30 11.86
CA ILE A 117 8.08 20.33 11.02
C ILE A 117 8.71 18.93 11.16
N THR A 118 10.04 18.84 11.10
CA THR A 118 10.75 17.57 11.21
C THR A 118 10.57 16.92 12.58
N GLU A 119 10.47 17.71 13.65
CA GLU A 119 10.20 17.22 15.00
C GLU A 119 8.76 16.74 15.13
N GLU A 120 7.79 17.45 14.55
CA GLU A 120 6.40 16.98 14.58
C GLU A 120 6.23 15.66 13.82
N ILE A 121 6.93 15.46 12.70
CA ILE A 121 6.97 14.18 11.98
C ILE A 121 7.56 13.07 12.87
N LYS A 122 8.76 13.29 13.43
CA LYS A 122 9.42 12.31 14.32
C LYS A 122 8.59 12.01 15.56
N ARG A 123 7.92 13.02 16.13
CA ARG A 123 7.03 12.87 17.29
C ARG A 123 5.89 11.91 17.00
N ARG A 124 5.19 12.09 15.86
CA ARG A 124 4.09 11.21 15.43
C ARG A 124 4.56 9.76 15.25
N ILE A 125 5.70 9.55 14.58
CA ILE A 125 6.28 8.22 14.38
C ILE A 125 6.60 7.52 15.71
N ARG A 126 7.21 8.25 16.65
CA ARG A 126 7.55 7.71 17.97
C ARG A 126 6.34 7.41 18.85
N GLN A 127 5.30 8.23 18.73
CA GLN A 127 4.06 8.04 19.47
C GLN A 127 3.38 6.74 19.03
N GLU A 128 3.08 6.61 17.74
CA GLU A 128 2.38 5.43 17.20
C GLU A 128 3.16 4.13 17.42
N SER A 129 4.48 4.17 17.25
CA SER A 129 5.29 2.97 17.49
C SER A 129 5.30 2.54 18.96
N ARG A 130 5.29 3.47 19.93
CA ARG A 130 5.33 3.12 21.36
C ARG A 130 3.97 2.68 21.90
N ASP A 131 2.91 3.38 21.52
CA ASP A 131 1.58 3.17 22.09
C ASP A 131 0.97 1.85 21.58
N GLY A 132 1.34 1.41 20.37
CA GLY A 132 0.86 0.15 19.78
C GLY A 132 1.48 -1.14 20.33
N GLY A 133 2.48 -1.07 21.23
CA GLY A 133 3.11 -2.25 21.81
C GLY A 133 3.82 -3.18 20.79
N CYS A 134 4.15 -2.65 19.61
CA CYS A 134 4.85 -3.40 18.57
C CYS A 134 6.36 -3.46 18.84
N GLU A 135 7.06 -4.39 18.19
CA GLU A 135 8.52 -4.50 18.28
C GLU A 135 9.20 -3.84 17.08
N ILE A 136 8.50 -3.82 15.94
CA ILE A 136 8.97 -3.30 14.67
C ILE A 136 7.88 -2.40 14.07
N CYS A 137 8.27 -1.18 13.71
CA CYS A 137 7.43 -0.22 12.99
C CYS A 137 7.94 -0.09 11.56
N LEU A 138 7.10 -0.45 10.59
CA LEU A 138 7.32 -0.12 9.18
C LEU A 138 6.94 1.34 8.96
N ILE A 139 7.74 2.07 8.20
CA ILE A 139 7.45 3.46 7.84
C ILE A 139 7.58 3.56 6.33
N GLU A 140 6.46 3.71 5.63
CA GLU A 140 6.48 3.98 4.21
C GLU A 140 6.47 5.49 3.97
N VAL A 141 7.53 6.00 3.32
CA VAL A 141 7.59 7.38 2.86
C VAL A 141 7.00 7.45 1.45
N GLY A 142 5.82 8.05 1.33
CA GLY A 142 5.15 8.37 0.07
C GLY A 142 5.95 9.34 -0.79
N GLY A 143 5.48 9.54 -2.02
CA GLY A 143 6.20 10.30 -3.05
C GLY A 143 7.40 9.55 -3.64
N THR A 144 8.24 10.28 -4.36
CA THR A 144 9.49 9.79 -4.96
C THR A 144 10.68 10.56 -4.37
N VAL A 145 11.75 9.86 -4.02
CA VAL A 145 12.99 10.50 -3.57
C VAL A 145 13.51 11.44 -4.67
N GLY A 146 13.65 12.71 -4.31
CA GLY A 146 13.99 13.80 -5.23
C GLY A 146 12.86 14.83 -5.38
N ASP A 147 11.63 14.47 -5.06
CA ASP A 147 10.49 15.39 -5.12
C ASP A 147 10.47 16.34 -3.92
N ILE A 148 10.08 17.59 -4.17
CA ILE A 148 10.04 18.67 -3.16
C ILE A 148 9.11 18.31 -1.99
N GLU A 149 7.97 17.70 -2.30
CA GLU A 149 6.94 17.34 -1.32
C GLU A 149 7.44 16.33 -0.26
N SER A 150 8.44 15.51 -0.62
CA SER A 150 8.99 14.47 0.26
C SER A 150 10.16 14.96 1.13
N MET A 151 10.73 16.14 0.84
CA MET A 151 11.95 16.63 1.49
C MET A 151 11.83 16.72 3.03
N PRO A 152 10.75 17.29 3.63
CA PRO A 152 10.64 17.35 5.08
C PRO A 152 10.60 15.97 5.75
N PHE A 153 9.97 14.99 5.10
CA PHE A 153 9.88 13.62 5.62
C PHE A 153 11.20 12.88 5.51
N LEU A 154 11.91 13.01 4.39
CA LEU A 154 13.24 12.43 4.22
C LEU A 154 14.26 13.04 5.21
N GLU A 155 14.19 14.35 5.45
CA GLU A 155 15.01 15.00 6.48
C GLU A 155 14.66 14.51 7.89
N ALA A 156 13.37 14.34 8.20
CA ALA A 156 12.93 13.74 9.47
C ALA A 156 13.47 12.31 9.62
N MET A 157 13.47 11.51 8.55
CA MET A 157 14.02 10.14 8.57
C MET A 157 15.53 10.14 8.75
N ARG A 158 16.24 11.11 8.14
CA ARG A 158 17.69 11.29 8.30
C ARG A 158 18.06 11.64 9.74
N GLN A 159 17.32 12.54 10.37
CA GLN A 159 17.50 12.86 11.79
C GLN A 159 17.14 11.67 12.69
N LEU A 160 16.04 10.97 12.40
CA LEU A 160 15.64 9.78 13.13
C LEU A 160 16.69 8.66 13.03
N LYS A 161 17.36 8.51 11.88
CA LYS A 161 18.48 7.58 11.70
C LYS A 161 19.61 7.81 12.70
N TYR A 162 19.92 9.08 12.97
CA TYR A 162 20.95 9.46 13.92
C TYR A 162 20.49 9.24 15.38
N GLU A 163 19.25 9.62 15.69
CA GLU A 163 18.69 9.53 17.04
C GLU A 163 18.41 8.08 17.49
N GLU A 164 18.03 7.21 16.55
CA GLU A 164 17.67 5.79 16.79
C GLU A 164 18.77 4.86 16.23
N SER A 165 20.02 5.29 16.29
CA SER A 165 21.16 4.58 15.71
C SER A 165 21.21 3.10 16.10
N GLY A 166 21.38 2.23 15.10
CA GLY A 166 21.37 0.76 15.26
C GLY A 166 19.98 0.13 15.31
N ASN A 167 18.90 0.90 15.35
CA ASN A 167 17.52 0.41 15.39
C ASN A 167 16.71 0.78 14.15
N ILE A 168 17.33 1.35 13.11
CA ILE A 168 16.65 1.79 11.90
C ILE A 168 17.31 1.18 10.65
N PHE A 169 16.49 0.76 9.69
CA PHE A 169 16.93 0.10 8.47
C PHE A 169 16.20 0.70 7.26
N PHE A 170 16.93 1.08 6.22
CA PHE A 170 16.39 1.70 5.01
C PHE A 170 16.29 0.71 3.86
N VAL A 171 15.07 0.53 3.37
CA VAL A 171 14.76 -0.19 2.13
C VAL A 171 14.40 0.84 1.06
N HIS A 172 15.12 0.85 -0.05
CA HIS A 172 14.82 1.73 -1.17
C HIS A 172 14.28 0.95 -2.36
N VAL A 173 13.04 1.24 -2.75
CA VAL A 173 12.36 0.62 -3.88
C VAL A 173 12.68 1.39 -5.16
N THR A 174 13.23 0.69 -6.15
CA THR A 174 13.62 1.26 -7.44
C THR A 174 13.05 0.45 -8.60
N LEU A 175 13.40 0.84 -9.83
CA LEU A 175 13.00 0.17 -11.07
C LEU A 175 14.24 -0.20 -11.90
N ALA A 176 14.21 -1.41 -12.47
CA ALA A 176 15.09 -1.83 -13.56
C ALA A 176 14.24 -2.21 -14.79
N PRO A 177 14.03 -1.26 -15.73
CA PRO A 177 13.27 -1.56 -16.93
C PRO A 177 14.05 -2.50 -17.85
N SER A 178 13.33 -3.35 -18.58
CA SER A 178 13.92 -4.21 -19.60
C SER A 178 13.79 -3.54 -20.96
N THR A 179 14.84 -3.60 -21.79
CA THR A 179 14.76 -3.19 -23.20
C THR A 179 14.13 -4.30 -24.05
N MET A 180 13.84 -4.00 -25.32
CA MET A 180 13.19 -4.95 -26.24
C MET A 180 14.00 -6.25 -26.45
N ASP A 181 15.32 -6.18 -26.29
CA ASP A 181 16.26 -7.31 -26.34
C ASP A 181 16.41 -8.03 -24.97
N GLY A 182 15.70 -7.59 -23.94
CA GLY A 182 15.71 -8.20 -22.60
C GLY A 182 16.83 -7.71 -21.67
N GLU A 183 17.63 -6.71 -22.07
CA GLU A 183 18.66 -6.16 -21.19
C GLU A 183 18.03 -5.38 -20.02
N GLN A 184 18.44 -5.72 -18.79
CA GLN A 184 17.95 -5.07 -17.57
C GLN A 184 18.76 -3.81 -17.27
N LYS A 185 18.14 -2.64 -17.40
CA LYS A 185 18.83 -1.35 -17.23
C LYS A 185 18.96 -0.98 -15.75
N THR A 186 20.20 -0.91 -15.27
CA THR A 186 20.51 -0.56 -13.87
C THR A 186 20.59 0.94 -13.60
N LYS A 187 20.71 1.79 -14.63
CA LYS A 187 20.95 3.23 -14.46
C LYS A 187 19.87 3.99 -13.67
N PRO A 188 18.57 3.72 -13.87
CA PRO A 188 17.54 4.36 -13.04
C PRO A 188 17.75 4.12 -11.54
N THR A 189 18.04 2.88 -11.16
CA THR A 189 18.38 2.51 -9.77
C THR A 189 19.61 3.25 -9.27
N GLN A 190 20.69 3.33 -10.07
CA GLN A 190 21.92 4.02 -9.69
C GLN A 190 21.71 5.52 -9.44
N HIS A 191 20.94 6.19 -10.31
CA HIS A 191 20.64 7.61 -10.14
C HIS A 191 19.74 7.84 -8.93
N SER A 192 18.75 6.97 -8.72
CA SER A 192 17.87 7.04 -7.55
C SER A 192 18.64 6.97 -6.23
N VAL A 193 19.55 6.00 -6.09
CA VAL A 193 20.40 5.88 -4.90
C VAL A 193 21.36 7.07 -4.77
N LYS A 194 21.84 7.64 -5.88
CA LYS A 194 22.63 8.88 -5.84
C LYS A 194 21.83 10.04 -5.22
N VAL A 195 20.59 10.26 -5.66
CA VAL A 195 19.71 11.32 -5.12
C VAL A 195 19.43 11.08 -3.64
N MET A 196 19.15 9.84 -3.23
CA MET A 196 18.96 9.50 -1.81
C MET A 196 20.21 9.84 -0.96
N ARG A 197 21.42 9.56 -1.48
CA ARG A 197 22.68 9.89 -0.81
C ARG A 197 22.97 11.38 -0.75
N GLU A 198 22.57 12.14 -1.77
CA GLU A 198 22.67 13.61 -1.76
C GLU A 198 21.85 14.23 -0.61
N LEU A 199 20.79 13.55 -0.17
CA LEU A 199 20.00 13.91 1.03
C LEU A 199 20.59 13.36 2.35
N GLY A 200 21.77 12.74 2.33
CA GLY A 200 22.42 12.16 3.51
C GLY A 200 21.84 10.81 3.94
N LEU A 201 21.10 10.11 3.08
CA LEU A 201 20.53 8.79 3.34
C LEU A 201 21.22 7.71 2.48
N GLN A 202 21.74 6.67 3.13
CA GLN A 202 22.24 5.47 2.47
C GLN A 202 21.22 4.34 2.65
N PRO A 203 20.76 3.67 1.56
CA PRO A 203 19.94 2.48 1.69
C PRO A 203 20.75 1.31 2.25
N ASP A 204 20.13 0.54 3.14
CA ASP A 204 20.69 -0.70 3.67
C ASP A 204 20.31 -1.91 2.80
N MET A 205 19.21 -1.79 2.04
CA MET A 205 18.70 -2.74 1.05
C MET A 205 18.05 -2.01 -0.11
N ILE A 206 18.16 -2.57 -1.32
CA ILE A 206 17.52 -2.09 -2.53
C ILE A 206 16.57 -3.17 -3.04
N VAL A 207 15.29 -2.83 -3.17
CA VAL A 207 14.28 -3.70 -3.78
C VAL A 207 14.03 -3.19 -5.19
N VAL A 208 14.38 -3.99 -6.19
CA VAL A 208 14.35 -3.57 -7.58
C VAL A 208 13.13 -4.17 -8.26
N ARG A 209 12.17 -3.32 -8.63
CA ARG A 209 11.05 -3.71 -9.47
C ARG A 209 11.52 -4.01 -10.88
N CYS A 210 11.03 -5.12 -11.43
CA CYS A 210 11.36 -5.56 -12.78
C CYS A 210 10.23 -6.42 -13.35
N GLU A 211 10.22 -6.63 -14.67
CA GLU A 211 9.25 -7.54 -15.30
C GLU A 211 9.62 -9.01 -15.02
N LYS A 212 10.90 -9.35 -15.21
CA LYS A 212 11.47 -10.69 -15.06
C LYS A 212 12.52 -10.71 -13.95
N PRO A 213 12.82 -11.88 -13.35
CA PRO A 213 13.87 -12.00 -12.33
C PRO A 213 15.19 -11.35 -12.77
N LEU A 214 15.83 -10.62 -11.85
CA LEU A 214 17.12 -9.99 -12.11
C LEU A 214 18.19 -11.04 -12.38
N LEU A 215 19.00 -10.81 -13.42
CA LEU A 215 20.21 -11.56 -13.66
C LEU A 215 21.23 -11.28 -12.55
N GLU A 216 22.05 -12.28 -12.23
CA GLU A 216 23.10 -12.14 -11.20
C GLU A 216 24.09 -11.02 -11.54
N GLU A 217 24.44 -10.85 -12.81
CA GLU A 217 25.28 -9.72 -13.26
C GLU A 217 24.61 -8.37 -12.99
N THR A 218 23.29 -8.27 -13.22
CA THR A 218 22.50 -7.07 -12.93
C THR A 218 22.53 -6.75 -11.43
N LYS A 219 22.34 -7.76 -10.57
CA LYS A 219 22.42 -7.60 -9.10
C LYS A 219 23.81 -7.14 -8.66
N GLN A 220 24.87 -7.77 -9.17
CA GLN A 220 26.26 -7.40 -8.87
C GLN A 220 26.58 -5.96 -9.30
N LYS A 221 26.11 -5.56 -10.49
CA LYS A 221 26.27 -4.19 -10.99
C LYS A 221 25.54 -3.19 -10.10
N ILE A 222 24.29 -3.45 -9.73
CA ILE A 222 23.55 -2.57 -8.82
C ILE A 222 24.27 -2.46 -7.47
N ALA A 223 24.67 -3.59 -6.89
CA ALA A 223 25.41 -3.65 -5.63
C ALA A 223 26.68 -2.78 -5.66
N GLN A 224 27.51 -2.96 -6.69
CA GLN A 224 28.75 -2.21 -6.86
C GLN A 224 28.52 -0.70 -7.02
N PHE A 225 27.58 -0.28 -7.87
CA PHE A 225 27.36 1.14 -8.14
C PHE A 225 26.61 1.87 -7.02
N CYS A 226 25.82 1.15 -6.23
CA CYS A 226 25.02 1.69 -5.13
C CYS A 226 25.69 1.54 -3.76
N ASP A 227 26.85 0.88 -3.70
CA ASP A 227 27.60 0.60 -2.48
C ASP A 227 26.77 -0.16 -1.43
N VAL A 228 26.16 -1.26 -1.87
CA VAL A 228 25.43 -2.20 -1.00
C VAL A 228 25.88 -3.64 -1.26
N PRO A 229 25.81 -4.54 -0.27
CA PRO A 229 26.09 -5.96 -0.50
C PRO A 229 25.17 -6.57 -1.58
N VAL A 230 25.67 -7.55 -2.34
CA VAL A 230 24.87 -8.21 -3.41
C VAL A 230 23.59 -8.85 -2.85
N ASN A 231 23.68 -9.46 -1.66
CA ASN A 231 22.52 -10.03 -0.96
C ASN A 231 21.55 -8.98 -0.38
N ALA A 232 21.86 -7.69 -0.51
CA ALA A 232 20.96 -6.59 -0.20
C ALA A 232 20.22 -6.06 -1.45
N VAL A 233 20.48 -6.65 -2.63
CA VAL A 233 19.78 -6.32 -3.88
C VAL A 233 18.73 -7.39 -4.16
N ILE A 234 17.47 -7.05 -3.92
CA ILE A 234 16.33 -7.99 -3.99
C ILE A 234 15.62 -7.83 -5.34
N SER A 235 15.45 -8.94 -6.07
CA SER A 235 14.65 -8.96 -7.31
C SER A 235 13.16 -9.02 -7.00
N ALA A 236 12.47 -7.89 -7.14
CA ALA A 236 11.01 -7.83 -7.06
C ALA A 236 10.41 -7.82 -8.47
N HIS A 237 10.46 -8.97 -9.15
CA HIS A 237 9.82 -9.15 -10.44
C HIS A 237 8.28 -9.15 -10.34
N ASN A 238 7.59 -9.07 -11.48
CA ASN A 238 6.13 -9.10 -11.51
C ASN A 238 5.61 -10.44 -10.99
N SER A 239 4.60 -10.35 -10.12
CA SER A 239 3.84 -11.47 -9.61
C SER A 239 2.44 -11.41 -10.22
N ASP A 240 1.84 -12.57 -10.47
CA ASP A 240 0.44 -12.68 -10.89
C ASP A 240 -0.53 -12.31 -9.75
N ASP A 241 -0.05 -12.38 -8.51
CA ASP A 241 -0.83 -12.01 -7.33
C ASP A 241 0.02 -11.30 -6.27
N ILE A 242 -0.51 -10.23 -5.66
CA ILE A 242 0.19 -9.49 -4.60
C ILE A 242 0.49 -10.36 -3.38
N TYR A 243 -0.34 -11.37 -3.09
CA TYR A 243 -0.15 -12.23 -1.92
C TYR A 243 1.01 -13.21 -2.07
N LYS A 244 1.51 -13.43 -3.29
CA LYS A 244 2.71 -14.25 -3.54
C LYS A 244 4.02 -13.47 -3.36
N VAL A 245 3.95 -12.13 -3.34
CA VAL A 245 5.13 -11.26 -3.20
C VAL A 245 5.96 -11.53 -1.93
N PRO A 246 5.37 -11.77 -0.73
CA PRO A 246 6.14 -12.19 0.44
C PRO A 246 6.98 -13.44 0.20
N ILE A 247 6.42 -14.48 -0.42
CA ILE A 247 7.13 -15.74 -0.70
C ILE A 247 8.25 -15.51 -1.71
N GLN A 248 7.99 -14.70 -2.75
CA GLN A 248 9.00 -14.31 -3.73
C GLN A 248 10.17 -13.56 -3.08
N MET A 249 9.88 -12.61 -2.19
CA MET A 249 10.92 -11.84 -1.47
C MET A 249 11.69 -12.70 -0.46
N GLU A 250 11.03 -13.66 0.17
CA GLU A 250 11.68 -14.66 1.03
C GLU A 250 12.67 -15.52 0.22
N ALA A 251 12.29 -15.98 -0.97
CA ALA A 251 13.14 -16.76 -1.86
C ALA A 251 14.38 -15.97 -2.33
N GLU A 252 14.25 -14.65 -2.51
CA GLU A 252 15.37 -13.73 -2.79
C GLU A 252 16.26 -13.43 -1.56
N GLY A 253 15.90 -13.95 -0.38
CA GLY A 253 16.69 -13.82 0.83
C GLY A 253 16.47 -12.52 1.60
N LEU A 254 15.39 -11.77 1.31
CA LEU A 254 15.09 -10.47 1.92
C LEU A 254 15.11 -10.57 3.45
N ALA A 255 14.27 -11.45 4.02
CA ALA A 255 14.10 -11.53 5.47
C ALA A 255 15.38 -11.98 6.16
N LYS A 256 16.10 -12.93 5.56
CA LYS A 256 17.40 -13.42 6.06
C LYS A 256 18.42 -12.29 6.17
N TYR A 257 18.55 -11.47 5.13
CA TYR A 257 19.49 -10.33 5.15
C TYR A 257 19.06 -9.27 6.16
N LEU A 258 17.79 -8.85 6.11
CA LEU A 258 17.24 -7.81 6.97
C LEU A 258 17.40 -8.17 8.45
N MET A 259 17.04 -9.39 8.84
CA MET A 259 17.16 -9.85 10.21
C MET A 259 18.61 -9.89 10.69
N LYS A 260 19.53 -10.37 9.84
CA LYS A 260 20.96 -10.38 10.17
C LYS A 260 21.47 -8.95 10.40
N ALA A 261 21.13 -8.02 9.51
CA ALA A 261 21.56 -6.63 9.61
C ALA A 261 21.02 -5.93 10.87
N MET A 262 19.76 -6.20 11.23
CA MET A 262 19.09 -5.62 12.40
C MET A 262 19.27 -6.43 13.70
N ARG A 263 20.09 -7.49 13.68
CA ARG A 263 20.31 -8.41 14.82
C ARG A 263 19.01 -8.97 15.40
N LEU A 264 18.14 -9.41 14.50
CA LEU A 264 16.88 -10.10 14.79
C LEU A 264 17.08 -11.61 14.72
N PHE A 265 16.32 -12.33 15.54
CA PHE A 265 16.33 -13.79 15.61
C PHE A 265 14.88 -14.27 15.54
N PRO A 266 14.56 -15.34 14.78
CA PRO A 266 13.19 -15.83 14.71
C PRO A 266 12.72 -16.25 16.11
N LEU A 267 11.55 -15.77 16.50
CA LEU A 267 10.91 -16.10 17.78
C LEU A 267 9.99 -17.32 17.62
N GLU A 268 9.43 -17.48 16.42
CA GLU A 268 8.53 -18.55 16.01
C GLU A 268 8.72 -18.81 14.50
N GLU A 269 8.15 -19.89 13.96
CA GLU A 269 7.99 -20.09 12.52
C GLU A 269 6.51 -20.41 12.22
N ARG A 270 5.79 -19.45 11.65
CA ARG A 270 4.39 -19.59 11.24
C ARG A 270 4.31 -19.88 9.76
N LYS A 271 3.40 -20.79 9.38
CA LYS A 271 3.17 -21.24 7.99
C LYS A 271 1.78 -20.90 7.48
N ASP A 272 1.10 -19.97 8.16
CA ASP A 272 -0.28 -19.61 7.82
C ASP A 272 -0.36 -18.94 6.46
N TRP A 273 0.63 -18.10 6.13
CA TRP A 273 0.72 -17.48 4.81
C TRP A 273 0.96 -18.51 3.70
N ASP A 274 1.86 -19.47 3.89
CA ASP A 274 2.07 -20.57 2.94
C ASP A 274 0.80 -21.39 2.72
N ARG A 275 0.04 -21.63 3.80
CA ARG A 275 -1.25 -22.34 3.74
C ARG A 275 -2.29 -21.53 2.97
N PHE A 276 -2.37 -20.23 3.21
CA PHE A 276 -3.25 -19.31 2.49
C PHE A 276 -2.96 -19.33 0.98
N ILE A 277 -1.69 -19.21 0.58
CA ILE A 277 -1.29 -19.27 -0.84
C ILE A 277 -1.62 -20.62 -1.47
N ARG A 278 -1.37 -21.73 -0.76
CA ARG A 278 -1.75 -23.06 -1.27
C ARG A 278 -3.26 -23.21 -1.47
N ARG A 279 -4.09 -22.65 -0.59
CA ARG A 279 -5.55 -22.63 -0.77
C ARG A 279 -5.95 -21.79 -1.97
N MET A 280 -5.35 -20.61 -2.12
CA MET A 280 -5.59 -19.72 -3.24
C MET A 280 -5.26 -20.37 -4.58
N GLU A 281 -4.12 -21.06 -4.68
CA GLU A 281 -3.71 -21.76 -5.91
C GLU A 281 -4.51 -23.04 -6.18
N ALA A 282 -5.11 -23.64 -5.14
CA ALA A 282 -5.94 -24.84 -5.28
C ALA A 282 -7.41 -24.54 -5.59
N ALA A 283 -7.86 -23.29 -5.50
CA ALA A 283 -9.24 -22.90 -5.79
C ALA A 283 -9.52 -23.01 -7.30
N ASP A 284 -10.39 -23.94 -7.68
CA ASP A 284 -10.71 -24.25 -9.09
C ASP A 284 -12.18 -24.03 -9.46
N GLY A 285 -13.06 -23.84 -8.47
CA GLY A 285 -14.44 -23.45 -8.68
C GLY A 285 -14.57 -22.03 -9.24
N LYS A 286 -15.67 -21.76 -9.94
CA LYS A 286 -15.99 -20.45 -10.52
C LYS A 286 -17.33 -19.95 -10.01
N VAL A 287 -17.38 -18.68 -9.65
CA VAL A 287 -18.62 -17.97 -9.32
C VAL A 287 -18.54 -16.58 -9.92
N THR A 288 -19.53 -16.20 -10.72
CA THR A 288 -19.56 -14.89 -11.38
C THR A 288 -20.27 -13.89 -10.49
N VAL A 289 -19.58 -12.85 -10.03
CA VAL A 289 -20.15 -11.79 -9.20
C VAL A 289 -20.16 -10.48 -9.98
N ALA A 290 -21.36 -9.96 -10.26
CA ALA A 290 -21.51 -8.65 -10.87
C ALA A 290 -21.38 -7.54 -9.81
N ILE A 291 -20.40 -6.66 -9.94
CA ILE A 291 -20.25 -5.47 -9.09
C ILE A 291 -20.78 -4.25 -9.86
N VAL A 292 -21.89 -3.69 -9.39
CA VAL A 292 -22.60 -2.58 -10.05
C VAL A 292 -22.12 -1.24 -9.48
N GLY A 293 -20.99 -0.78 -9.99
CA GLY A 293 -20.26 0.40 -9.52
C GLY A 293 -20.63 1.69 -10.26
N LYS A 294 -20.20 2.81 -9.68
CA LYS A 294 -20.29 4.15 -10.29
C LYS A 294 -18.98 4.57 -10.97
N TYR A 295 -17.86 4.02 -10.52
CA TYR A 295 -16.50 4.48 -10.86
C TYR A 295 -15.91 3.65 -12.00
N THR A 296 -16.60 3.61 -13.14
CA THR A 296 -16.35 2.69 -14.25
C THR A 296 -15.45 3.23 -15.36
N VAL A 297 -15.34 4.57 -15.44
CA VAL A 297 -14.55 5.25 -16.46
C VAL A 297 -13.82 6.42 -15.80
N GLY A 298 -12.49 6.36 -15.70
CA GLY A 298 -11.62 7.39 -15.13
C GLY A 298 -10.25 7.37 -15.80
N SER A 299 -9.67 8.54 -16.07
CA SER A 299 -8.57 8.73 -17.03
C SER A 299 -7.16 8.75 -16.43
N GLN A 300 -6.98 8.33 -15.17
CA GLN A 300 -5.68 8.43 -14.46
C GLN A 300 -5.25 7.19 -13.67
N CYS A 301 -6.17 6.29 -13.30
CA CYS A 301 -5.83 4.98 -12.73
C CYS A 301 -5.60 3.95 -13.85
N ALA A 302 -4.73 2.96 -13.62
CA ALA A 302 -4.48 1.89 -14.59
C ALA A 302 -5.74 1.03 -14.82
N ASP A 303 -6.54 0.83 -13.77
CA ASP A 303 -7.89 0.29 -13.82
C ASP A 303 -8.79 0.98 -12.77
N PRO A 304 -9.59 1.99 -13.16
CA PRO A 304 -10.37 2.81 -12.22
C PRO A 304 -11.36 2.03 -11.35
N MET A 305 -11.86 0.89 -11.83
CA MET A 305 -12.81 0.07 -11.08
C MET A 305 -12.12 -0.76 -10.02
N GLU A 306 -10.95 -1.31 -10.35
CA GLU A 306 -10.20 -2.12 -9.41
C GLU A 306 -9.68 -1.31 -8.23
N ASP A 307 -9.21 -0.08 -8.46
CA ASP A 307 -8.66 0.77 -7.39
C ASP A 307 -9.77 1.40 -6.53
N ALA A 308 -10.90 1.79 -7.12
CA ALA A 308 -12.01 2.42 -6.40
C ALA A 308 -12.84 1.42 -5.54
N TYR A 309 -12.68 0.12 -5.79
CA TYR A 309 -13.39 -0.95 -5.10
C TYR A 309 -12.43 -2.06 -4.62
N LEU A 310 -11.18 -1.71 -4.38
CA LEU A 310 -10.11 -2.65 -4.04
C LEU A 310 -10.48 -3.50 -2.84
N SER A 311 -10.95 -2.91 -1.74
CA SER A 311 -11.30 -3.65 -0.53
C SER A 311 -12.48 -4.59 -0.74
N ILE A 312 -13.43 -4.24 -1.62
CA ILE A 312 -14.56 -5.12 -1.98
C ILE A 312 -14.04 -6.32 -2.78
N ARG A 313 -13.20 -6.07 -3.79
CA ARG A 313 -12.57 -7.12 -4.60
C ARG A 313 -11.76 -8.07 -3.73
N GLU A 314 -10.88 -7.55 -2.88
CA GLU A 314 -10.04 -8.37 -2.01
C GLU A 314 -10.87 -9.15 -0.99
N SER A 315 -11.95 -8.57 -0.46
CA SER A 315 -12.87 -9.29 0.45
C SER A 315 -13.56 -10.47 -0.23
N LEU A 316 -14.05 -10.28 -1.46
CA LEU A 316 -14.64 -11.36 -2.25
C LEU A 316 -13.60 -12.44 -2.55
N LYS A 317 -12.40 -12.06 -2.96
CA LYS A 317 -11.29 -12.98 -3.21
C LYS A 317 -10.95 -13.81 -1.97
N HIS A 318 -10.81 -13.20 -0.80
CA HIS A 318 -10.54 -13.92 0.45
C HIS A 318 -11.67 -14.89 0.82
N ALA A 319 -12.92 -14.46 0.70
CA ALA A 319 -14.07 -15.32 0.95
C ALA A 319 -14.13 -16.50 -0.05
N GLY A 320 -13.83 -16.23 -1.32
CA GLY A 320 -13.74 -17.25 -2.36
C GLY A 320 -12.66 -18.28 -2.05
N ILE A 321 -11.45 -17.84 -1.69
CA ILE A 321 -10.34 -18.72 -1.30
C ILE A 321 -10.76 -19.67 -0.16
N GLU A 322 -11.48 -19.17 0.85
CA GLU A 322 -11.97 -20.01 1.95
C GLU A 322 -13.06 -20.99 1.50
N ALA A 323 -13.91 -20.59 0.54
CA ALA A 323 -14.92 -21.45 -0.07
C ALA A 323 -14.37 -22.41 -1.15
N GLY A 324 -13.08 -22.32 -1.50
CA GLY A 324 -12.46 -23.12 -2.56
C GLY A 324 -12.84 -22.68 -3.99
N VAL A 325 -13.27 -21.44 -4.18
CA VAL A 325 -13.65 -20.88 -5.50
C VAL A 325 -12.88 -19.60 -5.78
N MET A 326 -12.58 -19.31 -7.05
CA MET A 326 -12.05 -18.02 -7.45
C MET A 326 -13.19 -17.17 -8.03
N PRO A 327 -13.61 -16.07 -7.38
CA PRO A 327 -14.68 -15.22 -7.89
C PRO A 327 -14.25 -14.54 -9.19
N GLU A 328 -15.07 -14.67 -10.23
CA GLU A 328 -14.94 -13.92 -11.47
C GLU A 328 -15.78 -12.65 -11.33
N ILE A 329 -15.11 -11.51 -11.22
CA ILE A 329 -15.78 -10.22 -11.05
C ILE A 329 -16.15 -9.66 -12.41
N VAL A 330 -17.44 -9.45 -12.61
CA VAL A 330 -17.97 -8.70 -13.76
C VAL A 330 -18.26 -7.28 -13.30
N TRP A 331 -17.46 -6.37 -13.79
CA TRP A 331 -17.57 -4.95 -13.54
C TRP A 331 -18.72 -4.36 -14.38
N VAL A 332 -19.73 -3.82 -13.71
CA VAL A 332 -20.92 -3.25 -14.37
C VAL A 332 -21.04 -1.78 -14.04
N ASP A 333 -21.20 -0.95 -15.08
CA ASP A 333 -21.49 0.46 -14.91
C ASP A 333 -22.96 0.68 -14.55
N ALA A 334 -23.19 1.32 -13.41
CA ALA A 334 -24.52 1.71 -12.99
C ALA A 334 -25.21 2.62 -14.02
N GLU A 335 -24.51 3.51 -14.73
CA GLU A 335 -25.12 4.34 -15.77
C GLU A 335 -25.51 3.54 -17.02
N GLU A 336 -24.80 2.45 -17.32
CA GLU A 336 -25.18 1.56 -18.41
C GLU A 336 -26.54 0.91 -18.13
N LEU A 337 -26.83 0.57 -16.88
CA LEU A 337 -28.14 0.06 -16.46
C LEU A 337 -29.26 1.10 -16.50
N GLU A 338 -28.95 2.40 -16.41
CA GLU A 338 -29.97 3.46 -16.55
C GLU A 338 -30.59 3.47 -17.95
N HIS A 339 -29.81 3.15 -18.97
CA HIS A 339 -30.25 3.16 -20.38
C HIS A 339 -30.39 1.77 -21.01
N GLY A 340 -29.74 0.76 -20.44
CA GLY A 340 -29.72 -0.62 -20.93
C GLY A 340 -30.76 -1.53 -20.30
N SER A 341 -30.81 -2.77 -20.79
CA SER A 341 -31.65 -3.85 -20.25
C SER A 341 -30.87 -4.63 -19.19
N PRO A 342 -31.35 -4.69 -17.93
CA PRO A 342 -30.73 -5.49 -16.87
C PRO A 342 -30.59 -6.97 -17.26
N ASP A 343 -31.56 -7.53 -17.98
CA ASP A 343 -31.53 -8.92 -18.48
C ASP A 343 -30.41 -9.22 -19.47
N LEU A 344 -29.88 -8.19 -20.15
CA LEU A 344 -28.74 -8.34 -21.04
C LEU A 344 -27.43 -8.14 -20.29
N ILE A 345 -27.37 -7.14 -19.42
CA ILE A 345 -26.14 -6.70 -18.74
C ILE A 345 -25.78 -7.63 -17.56
N LEU A 346 -26.77 -8.07 -16.78
CA LEU A 346 -26.58 -8.89 -15.57
C LEU A 346 -26.82 -10.39 -15.82
N ARG A 347 -26.93 -10.79 -17.09
CA ARG A 347 -27.18 -12.18 -17.45
C ARG A 347 -25.99 -13.06 -17.07
N GLY A 348 -26.26 -14.16 -16.36
CA GLY A 348 -25.24 -15.13 -16.00
C GLY A 348 -24.40 -14.75 -14.78
N ALA A 349 -24.72 -13.65 -14.09
CA ALA A 349 -24.19 -13.39 -12.77
C ALA A 349 -24.82 -14.34 -11.74
N ASP A 350 -23.99 -15.02 -10.96
CA ASP A 350 -24.40 -15.89 -9.85
C ASP A 350 -24.68 -15.09 -8.57
N GLY A 351 -24.18 -13.85 -8.50
CA GLY A 351 -24.45 -12.91 -7.43
C GLY A 351 -24.29 -11.47 -7.89
N ILE A 352 -25.02 -10.55 -7.26
CA ILE A 352 -24.97 -9.11 -7.55
C ILE A 352 -24.56 -8.37 -6.28
N LEU A 353 -23.53 -7.53 -6.40
CA LEU A 353 -23.06 -6.64 -5.34
C LEU A 353 -23.24 -5.19 -5.78
N VAL A 354 -23.96 -4.41 -4.98
CA VAL A 354 -24.08 -2.96 -5.18
C VAL A 354 -23.28 -2.25 -4.08
N PRO A 355 -22.12 -1.64 -4.41
CA PRO A 355 -21.29 -0.93 -3.46
C PRO A 355 -21.83 0.46 -3.18
N GLY A 356 -21.14 1.17 -2.26
CA GLY A 356 -21.30 2.60 -2.07
C GLY A 356 -21.09 3.41 -3.35
N GLY A 357 -21.53 4.67 -3.34
CA GLY A 357 -21.24 5.62 -4.41
C GLY A 357 -21.63 7.02 -3.98
N PHE A 358 -20.66 7.93 -3.93
CA PHE A 358 -20.92 9.32 -3.54
C PHE A 358 -21.64 10.08 -4.65
N GLY A 359 -22.71 10.80 -4.31
CA GLY A 359 -23.49 11.65 -5.22
C GLY A 359 -24.53 10.90 -6.05
N SER A 360 -25.43 11.65 -6.71
CA SER A 360 -26.68 11.13 -7.30
C SER A 360 -26.54 10.30 -8.59
N ARG A 361 -25.46 10.48 -9.36
CA ARG A 361 -25.24 9.78 -10.64
C ARG A 361 -25.15 8.25 -10.47
N GLY A 362 -25.82 7.48 -11.33
CA GLY A 362 -25.85 6.01 -11.33
C GLY A 362 -26.85 5.40 -10.34
N THR A 363 -27.73 6.20 -9.74
CA THR A 363 -28.68 5.70 -8.72
C THR A 363 -29.78 4.85 -9.32
N GLU A 364 -30.38 5.29 -10.45
CA GLU A 364 -31.48 4.56 -11.06
C GLU A 364 -31.02 3.20 -11.59
N GLY A 365 -29.80 3.13 -12.12
CA GLY A 365 -29.23 1.88 -12.63
C GLY A 365 -28.92 0.89 -11.51
N LYS A 366 -28.44 1.38 -10.36
CA LYS A 366 -28.33 0.54 -9.14
C LYS A 366 -29.69 -0.01 -8.71
N MET A 367 -30.74 0.82 -8.67
CA MET A 367 -32.10 0.37 -8.33
C MET A 367 -32.61 -0.70 -9.31
N LYS A 368 -32.33 -0.58 -10.61
CA LYS A 368 -32.66 -1.60 -11.60
C LYS A 368 -31.89 -2.91 -11.36
N ALA A 369 -30.63 -2.86 -10.94
CA ALA A 369 -29.90 -4.06 -10.54
C ALA A 369 -30.55 -4.75 -9.33
N VAL A 370 -30.99 -3.98 -8.32
CA VAL A 370 -31.72 -4.52 -7.16
C VAL A 370 -33.03 -5.18 -7.60
N GLN A 371 -33.80 -4.50 -8.46
CA GLN A 371 -35.05 -5.03 -9.01
C GLN A 371 -34.80 -6.36 -9.75
N TYR A 372 -33.81 -6.39 -10.64
CA TYR A 372 -33.42 -7.59 -11.38
C TYR A 372 -33.01 -8.73 -10.44
N ALA A 373 -32.14 -8.48 -9.46
CA ALA A 373 -31.73 -9.49 -8.49
C ALA A 373 -32.93 -10.11 -7.76
N ARG A 374 -33.89 -9.27 -7.33
CA ARG A 374 -35.10 -9.71 -6.65
C ARG A 374 -36.04 -10.52 -7.55
N GLU A 375 -36.31 -10.03 -8.77
CA GLU A 375 -37.24 -10.67 -9.70
C GLU A 375 -36.69 -11.99 -10.27
N MET A 376 -35.39 -12.04 -10.52
CA MET A 376 -34.68 -13.22 -11.04
C MET A 376 -34.13 -14.14 -9.94
N LYS A 377 -34.32 -13.77 -8.66
CA LYS A 377 -33.86 -14.53 -7.48
C LYS A 377 -32.35 -14.77 -7.45
N VAL A 378 -31.57 -13.78 -7.89
CA VAL A 378 -30.11 -13.79 -7.81
C VAL A 378 -29.69 -13.26 -6.43
N PRO A 379 -28.76 -13.93 -5.71
CA PRO A 379 -28.20 -13.42 -4.46
C PRO A 379 -27.72 -11.97 -4.57
N TYR A 380 -28.03 -11.18 -3.56
CA TYR A 380 -27.76 -9.74 -3.53
C TYR A 380 -26.99 -9.33 -2.27
N LEU A 381 -25.96 -8.50 -2.43
CA LEU A 381 -25.26 -7.84 -1.34
C LEU A 381 -25.20 -6.31 -1.59
N GLY A 382 -25.94 -5.55 -0.79
CA GLY A 382 -25.90 -4.09 -0.80
C GLY A 382 -24.99 -3.56 0.31
N ILE A 383 -24.00 -2.75 -0.05
CA ILE A 383 -23.08 -2.13 0.93
C ILE A 383 -23.38 -0.62 1.01
N CYS A 384 -23.65 -0.14 2.22
CA CYS A 384 -23.95 1.27 2.50
C CYS A 384 -25.08 1.81 1.59
N PHE A 385 -24.75 2.57 0.55
CA PHE A 385 -25.75 3.07 -0.41
C PHE A 385 -26.53 1.92 -1.08
N GLY A 386 -25.88 0.80 -1.38
CA GLY A 386 -26.58 -0.38 -1.92
C GLY A 386 -27.59 -1.00 -0.95
N MET A 387 -27.43 -0.81 0.36
CA MET A 387 -28.44 -1.23 1.35
C MET A 387 -29.59 -0.23 1.45
N GLN A 388 -29.33 1.05 1.17
CA GLN A 388 -30.33 2.13 1.24
C GLN A 388 -31.33 2.08 0.08
N LEU A 389 -30.85 1.68 -1.11
CA LEU A 389 -31.64 1.45 -2.32
C LEU A 389 -32.45 0.15 -2.23
#